data_AF-A0A822H5G7-F1
#
_entry.id   AF-A0A822H5G7-F1
#
_cell.length_a   1.000
_cell.length_b   1.000
_cell.length_c   1.000
_cell.angle_alpha   90.00
_cell.angle_beta   90.00
_cell.angle_gamma   90.00
#
_symmetry.space_group_name_H-M   'P 1'
#
loop_
_entity.id
_entity.type
_entity.pdbx_description
1 polymer ?
#
loop_
_entity_poly.entity_id
_entity_poly.type
_entity_poly.pdbx_seq_one_letter_code
_entity_poly.pdbx_strand_id
1 'polypeptide(L)'
;YSLKTQLNAKEKLGGKLSDSDKTSIESAVEEQINWLESNPMAEADELKEHKKQLEEVVTPIMTKLYGQGGGAGGAGDVPPHSSHGHDDGSL
;
A
#
# COMPACT_ATOMS: atom_id res chain seq x y z
N TYR A 1 -1.39 12.15 3.19
CA TYR A 1 -2.44 13.00 2.58
C TYR A 1 -3.04 12.47 1.27
N SER A 2 -2.25 12.11 0.24
CA SER A 2 -2.79 11.61 -1.05
C SER A 2 -3.78 10.43 -0.93
N LEU A 3 -3.50 9.48 -0.02
CA LEU A 3 -4.36 8.31 0.21
C LEU A 3 -5.77 8.70 0.71
N LYS A 4 -5.86 9.58 1.73
CA LYS A 4 -7.13 10.08 2.30
C LYS A 4 -8.02 10.73 1.23
N THR A 5 -7.43 11.50 0.31
CA THR A 5 -8.18 12.13 -0.79
C THR A 5 -8.77 11.09 -1.74
N GLN A 6 -8.03 10.04 -2.07
CA GLN A 6 -8.52 8.98 -2.97
C GLN A 6 -9.62 8.13 -2.31
N LEU A 7 -9.56 7.91 -0.99
CA LEU A 7 -10.58 7.19 -0.22
C LEU A 7 -11.89 7.98 -0.12
N ASN A 8 -11.82 9.31 -0.07
CA ASN A 8 -13.00 10.17 -0.01
C ASN A 8 -13.60 10.43 -1.41
N ALA A 9 -12.84 10.20 -2.47
CA ALA A 9 -13.32 10.36 -3.85
C ALA A 9 -14.25 9.19 -4.24
N LYS A 10 -15.57 9.44 -4.24
CA LYS A 10 -16.60 8.47 -4.62
C LYS A 10 -16.43 7.93 -6.05
N GLU A 11 -15.89 8.73 -6.96
CA GLU A 11 -15.55 8.31 -8.33
C GLU A 11 -14.29 7.44 -8.43
N LYS A 12 -13.52 7.30 -7.34
CA LYS A 12 -12.29 6.48 -7.26
C LYS A 12 -12.46 5.36 -6.24
N LEU A 13 -11.58 5.29 -5.23
CA LEU A 13 -11.60 4.23 -4.21
C LEU A 13 -12.83 4.37 -3.30
N GLY A 14 -13.28 5.60 -3.04
CA GLY A 14 -14.40 5.87 -2.14
C GLY A 14 -15.77 5.36 -2.57
N GLY A 15 -16.01 5.13 -3.86
CA GLY A 15 -17.25 4.49 -4.33
C GLY A 15 -17.13 2.98 -4.52
N LYS A 16 -15.93 2.47 -4.33
CA LYS A 16 -15.49 1.13 -4.68
C LYS A 16 -15.22 0.28 -3.44
N LEU A 17 -14.78 0.93 -2.37
CA LEU A 17 -14.55 0.37 -1.05
C LEU A 17 -15.80 0.45 -0.16
N SER A 18 -15.97 -0.54 0.70
CA SER A 18 -16.97 -0.54 1.77
C SER A 18 -16.64 0.53 2.79
N ASP A 19 -17.65 1.05 3.51
CA ASP A 19 -17.39 2.03 4.57
C ASP A 19 -16.49 1.46 5.68
N SER A 20 -16.61 0.16 5.99
CA SER A 20 -15.69 -0.52 6.90
C SER A 20 -14.25 -0.49 6.42
N ASP A 21 -14.00 -0.75 5.13
CA ASP A 21 -12.64 -0.75 4.56
C ASP A 21 -12.05 0.67 4.57
N LYS A 22 -12.86 1.68 4.26
CA LYS A 22 -12.45 3.09 4.35
C LYS A 22 -12.06 3.47 5.78
N THR A 23 -12.91 3.14 6.76
CA THR A 23 -12.64 3.43 8.17
C THR A 23 -11.36 2.76 8.66
N SER A 24 -11.10 1.51 8.26
CA SER A 24 -9.85 0.83 8.61
C SER A 24 -8.62 1.55 8.05
N ILE A 25 -8.65 1.99 6.79
CA ILE A 25 -7.53 2.72 6.18
C ILE A 25 -7.39 4.11 6.81
N GLU A 26 -8.48 4.83 7.01
CA GLU A 26 -8.45 6.18 7.61
C GLU A 26 -7.88 6.12 9.02
N SER A 27 -8.34 5.18 9.86
CA SER A 27 -7.83 4.99 11.21
C SER A 27 -6.34 4.66 11.21
N ALA A 28 -5.88 3.76 10.32
CA ALA A 28 -4.47 3.42 10.21
C ALA A 28 -3.64 4.66 9.81
N VAL A 29 -4.06 5.40 8.77
CA VAL A 29 -3.37 6.64 8.34
C VAL A 29 -3.31 7.67 9.45
N GLU A 30 -4.38 7.86 10.23
CA GLU A 30 -4.41 8.82 11.33
C GLU A 30 -3.49 8.41 12.48
N GLU A 31 -3.45 7.14 12.82
CA GLU A 31 -2.52 6.62 13.83
C GLU A 31 -1.07 6.87 13.41
N GLN A 32 -0.73 6.58 12.14
CA GLN A 32 0.61 6.84 11.62
C GLN A 32 0.95 8.34 11.61
N ILE A 33 0.01 9.21 11.25
CA ILE A 33 0.22 10.67 11.27
C ILE A 33 0.47 11.15 12.70
N ASN A 34 -0.36 10.75 13.67
CA ASN A 34 -0.18 11.13 15.08
C ASN A 34 1.17 10.65 15.64
N TRP A 35 1.59 9.44 15.25
CA TRP A 35 2.89 8.91 15.63
C TRP A 35 4.03 9.74 15.02
N LEU A 36 3.97 10.08 13.74
CA LEU A 36 4.97 10.92 13.07
C LEU A 36 5.05 12.32 13.68
N GLU A 37 3.90 12.92 14.05
CA GLU A 37 3.86 14.22 14.72
C GLU A 37 4.50 14.19 16.11
N SER A 38 4.39 13.05 16.80
CA SER A 38 5.01 12.83 18.12
C SER A 38 6.49 12.39 18.03
N ASN A 39 6.91 11.84 16.89
CA ASN A 39 8.25 11.30 16.65
C ASN A 39 8.92 11.96 15.42
N PRO A 40 9.14 13.29 15.44
CA PRO A 40 9.73 14.01 14.30
C PRO A 40 11.19 13.62 14.01
N MET A 41 11.85 12.91 14.93
CA MET A 41 13.22 12.41 14.80
C MET A 41 13.29 10.88 14.65
N ALA A 42 12.17 10.24 14.32
CA ALA A 42 12.11 8.80 14.05
C ALA A 42 13.17 8.37 13.03
N GLU A 43 13.82 7.25 13.30
CA GLU A 43 14.82 6.70 12.39
C GLU A 43 14.18 6.03 11.18
N ALA A 44 14.98 5.82 10.14
CA ALA A 44 14.52 5.19 8.89
C ALA A 44 13.93 3.80 9.09
N ASP A 45 14.35 3.07 10.13
CA ASP A 45 13.84 1.74 10.45
C ASP A 45 12.43 1.81 11.05
N GLU A 46 12.20 2.71 12.00
CA GLU A 46 10.88 2.97 12.58
C GLU A 46 9.89 3.45 11.51
N LEU A 47 10.32 4.36 10.63
CA LEU A 47 9.50 4.82 9.50
C LEU A 47 9.13 3.67 8.54
N LYS A 48 10.03 2.70 8.31
CA LYS A 48 9.73 1.53 7.49
C LYS A 48 8.73 0.60 8.17
N GLU A 49 8.86 0.38 9.47
CA GLU A 49 7.92 -0.45 10.24
C GLU A 49 6.51 0.16 10.23
N HIS A 50 6.41 1.45 10.54
CA HIS A 50 5.16 2.20 10.49
C HIS A 50 4.54 2.25 9.08
N LYS A 51 5.37 2.42 8.04
CA LYS A 51 4.91 2.29 6.65
C LYS A 51 4.40 0.88 6.36
N LYS A 52 5.11 -0.16 6.79
CA LYS A 52 4.73 -1.56 6.56
C LYS A 52 3.38 -1.88 7.23
N GLN A 53 3.16 -1.43 8.47
CA GLN A 53 1.87 -1.58 9.15
C GLN A 53 0.73 -0.95 8.35
N LEU A 54 0.95 0.24 7.79
CA LEU A 54 -0.04 0.87 6.92
C LEU A 54 -0.28 0.06 5.63
N GLU A 55 0.79 -0.45 5.01
CA GLU A 55 0.70 -1.31 3.83
C GLU A 55 -0.03 -2.63 4.12
N GLU A 56 0.13 -3.22 5.30
CA GLU A 56 -0.56 -4.47 5.69
C GLU A 56 -2.08 -4.30 5.81
N VAL A 57 -2.56 -3.09 6.11
CA VAL A 57 -4.00 -2.76 6.10
C VAL A 57 -4.47 -2.42 4.69
N VAL A 58 -3.73 -1.57 3.97
CA VAL A 58 -4.15 -1.03 2.66
C VAL A 58 -4.06 -2.09 1.56
N THR A 59 -3.01 -2.92 1.54
CA THR A 59 -2.75 -3.91 0.49
C THR A 59 -3.89 -4.90 0.32
N PRO A 60 -4.37 -5.63 1.35
CA PRO A 60 -5.45 -6.62 1.18
C PRO A 60 -6.76 -5.97 0.72
N ILE A 61 -7.03 -4.73 1.14
CA ILE A 61 -8.21 -3.97 0.72
C ILE A 61 -8.12 -3.60 -0.76
N MET A 62 -6.96 -3.09 -1.19
CA MET A 62 -6.71 -2.76 -2.59
C MET A 62 -6.72 -4.03 -3.47
N THR A 63 -6.10 -5.12 -3.02
CA THR A 63 -6.12 -6.41 -3.73
C THR A 63 -7.54 -6.92 -3.93
N LYS A 64 -8.40 -6.88 -2.90
CA LYS A 64 -9.83 -7.22 -3.04
C LYS A 64 -10.51 -6.30 -4.07
N LEU A 65 -10.22 -5.01 -4.02
CA LEU A 65 -10.84 -4.02 -4.89
C LEU A 65 -10.49 -4.19 -6.38
N TYR A 66 -9.20 -4.36 -6.67
CA TYR A 66 -8.72 -4.57 -8.03
C TYR A 66 -9.06 -5.99 -8.52
N GLY A 67 -9.04 -6.99 -7.63
CA GLY A 67 -9.48 -8.35 -7.93
C GLY A 67 -10.96 -8.47 -8.31
N GLN A 68 -11.81 -7.59 -7.78
CA GLN A 68 -13.25 -7.57 -8.08
C GLN A 68 -13.62 -6.70 -9.30
N GLY A 69 -12.70 -5.87 -9.80
CA GLY A 69 -12.92 -4.90 -10.88
C GLY A 69 -12.55 -5.36 -12.30
N GLY A 70 -12.00 -6.56 -12.45
CA GLY A 70 -11.63 -7.14 -13.75
C GLY A 70 -10.14 -7.05 -14.06
N GLY A 71 -9.55 -8.22 -14.31
CA GLY A 71 -8.29 -8.38 -15.02
C GLY A 71 -7.03 -8.18 -14.18
N ALA A 72 -6.18 -9.21 -14.20
CA ALA A 72 -4.80 -9.21 -13.72
C ALA A 72 -4.09 -7.84 -13.87
N GLY A 73 -3.55 -7.31 -12.78
CA GLY A 73 -2.64 -6.17 -12.82
C GLY A 73 -2.61 -5.37 -11.53
N GLY A 74 -1.60 -5.61 -10.70
CA GLY A 74 -1.23 -4.73 -9.59
C GLY A 74 -1.25 -5.42 -8.23
N ALA A 75 -0.11 -5.34 -7.54
CA ALA A 75 0.21 -5.93 -6.23
C ALA A 75 0.61 -7.42 -6.28
N GLY A 76 1.61 -7.74 -7.09
CA GLY A 76 2.23 -9.07 -7.06
C GLY A 76 3.45 -9.24 -7.96
N ASP A 77 4.28 -8.20 -8.13
CA ASP A 77 5.56 -8.28 -8.83
C ASP A 77 6.73 -7.97 -7.87
N VAL A 78 6.74 -8.65 -6.73
CA VAL A 78 8.00 -9.29 -6.33
C VAL A 78 7.91 -10.75 -6.75
N PRO A 79 8.38 -11.16 -7.94
CA PRO A 79 8.58 -12.58 -8.19
C PRO A 79 9.72 -13.05 -7.27
N PRO A 80 9.50 -13.99 -6.33
CA PRO A 80 10.60 -14.74 -5.76
C PRO A 80 11.10 -15.69 -6.85
N HIS A 81 12.32 -15.47 -7.33
CA HIS A 81 13.13 -16.44 -8.05
C HIS A 81 12.65 -16.85 -9.46
N SER A 82 13.29 -16.29 -10.49
CA SER A 82 13.45 -16.96 -11.78
C SER A 82 14.79 -16.56 -12.40
N SER A 83 15.80 -17.36 -12.06
CA SER A 83 16.98 -17.68 -12.87
C SER A 83 16.78 -17.42 -14.37
N HIS A 84 17.47 -16.43 -14.93
CA HIS A 84 17.85 -16.40 -16.35
C HIS A 84 19.19 -15.67 -16.47
N GLY A 85 20.27 -16.45 -16.46
CA GLY A 85 21.57 -15.97 -16.88
C GLY A 85 21.54 -15.58 -18.36
N HIS A 86 22.19 -14.47 -18.66
CA HIS A 86 22.67 -14.12 -20.00
C HIS A 86 23.93 -13.29 -19.76
N ASP A 87 25.05 -14.00 -19.61
CA ASP A 87 26.07 -14.20 -20.64
C ASP A 87 27.17 -13.16 -20.45
N ASP A 88 28.17 -13.60 -19.70
CA ASP A 88 29.50 -13.03 -19.62
C ASP A 88 30.26 -13.41 -20.90
N GLY A 89 30.82 -12.41 -21.56
CA GLY A 89 31.99 -12.59 -22.42
C GLY A 89 31.72 -12.80 -23.92
N SER A 90 31.93 -11.74 -24.70
CA SER A 90 32.55 -11.91 -26.02
C SER A 90 33.29 -10.65 -26.48
N LEU A 91 34.62 -10.79 -26.47
CA LEU A 91 35.66 -10.21 -27.34
C LEU A 91 35.86 -8.69 -27.38
#